data_AF-A0A4R8RD09-F1
#
_entry.id   AF-A0A4R8RD09-F1
#
_cell.length_a   1.000
_cell.length_b   1.000
_cell.length_c   1.000
_cell.angle_alpha   90.00
_cell.angle_beta   90.00
_cell.angle_gamma   90.00
#
_symmetry.space_group_name_H-M   'P 1'
#
loop_
_entity.id
_entity.type
_entity.pdbx_description
1 polymer ?
#
loop_
_entity_poly.entity_id
_entity_poly.type
_entity_poly.pdbx_seq_one_letter_code
_entity_poly.pdbx_strand_id
1 'polypeptide(L)'
;MAASRAAQKRLTREYKSISENPPPYIEAHPSESNILEWHYIITGPENTPYHGGQYWGTLVFPPNYPFAPPAIRMHTPSGRFQPSTRLCLSISDFHPKSFNPAWEVSTILIGLLSFMTSEEMTTGSVSSTEAERKLLAARTKWWNSTGGGSHAKSAPVQKGNVKAGDGGAKFRSEWPEVDKANWEWMKENKVDFATGNRLGAAPGSSCGPQLGIGAGSGHQAQAVVDAVVQQRDAGRGWLNQNKLLVAGGVIFFYVLLARILGSAE
;
A
#
# COMPACT_ATOMS: atom_id res chain seq x y z
N MET A 1 0.63 18.90 10.46
CA MET A 1 0.25 18.89 11.89
C MET A 1 1.47 18.47 12.70
N ALA A 2 1.75 19.14 13.81
CA ALA A 2 2.89 18.80 14.67
C ALA A 2 2.46 17.80 15.75
N ALA A 3 3.37 16.91 16.16
CA ALA A 3 3.14 15.99 17.28
C ALA A 3 3.01 16.76 18.60
N SER A 4 2.15 16.32 19.51
CA SER A 4 2.23 16.75 20.90
C SER A 4 3.54 16.26 21.52
N ARG A 5 4.04 16.95 22.56
CA ARG A 5 5.25 16.50 23.29
C ARG A 5 5.10 15.08 23.85
N ALA A 6 3.90 14.73 24.30
CA ALA A 6 3.58 13.40 24.79
C ALA A 6 3.65 12.34 23.68
N ALA A 7 3.05 12.61 22.52
CA ALA A 7 3.11 11.73 21.35
C ALA A 7 4.55 11.54 20.87
N GLN A 8 5.33 12.63 20.78
CA GLN A 8 6.73 12.57 20.40
C GLN A 8 7.55 11.70 21.37
N LYS A 9 7.44 11.95 22.68
CA LYS A 9 8.14 11.14 23.70
C LYS A 9 7.74 9.65 23.63
N ARG A 10 6.45 9.37 23.43
CA ARG A 10 5.92 8.01 23.31
C ARG A 10 6.50 7.30 22.09
N LEU A 11 6.39 7.90 20.91
CA LEU A 11 6.85 7.31 19.65
C LEU A 11 8.37 7.15 19.61
N THR A 12 9.15 8.09 20.17
CA THR A 12 10.60 7.91 20.30
C THR A 12 10.96 6.69 21.17
N ARG A 13 10.25 6.47 22.28
CA ARG A 13 10.46 5.29 23.13
C ARG A 13 10.10 4.00 22.40
N GLU A 14 8.95 3.98 21.72
CA GLU A 14 8.52 2.81 20.96
C GLU A 14 9.46 2.49 19.80
N TYR A 15 10.05 3.50 19.16
CA TYR A 15 11.03 3.28 18.11
C TYR A 15 12.28 2.59 18.65
N LYS A 16 12.76 3.02 19.82
CA LYS A 16 13.84 2.33 20.51
C LYS A 16 13.46 0.88 20.83
N SER A 17 12.28 0.66 21.40
CA SER A 17 11.77 -0.67 21.78
C SER A 17 11.73 -1.64 20.60
N ILE A 18 11.13 -1.22 19.48
CA ILE A 18 10.99 -2.06 18.28
C ILE A 18 12.31 -2.25 17.53
N SER A 19 13.25 -1.31 17.64
CA SER A 19 14.60 -1.45 17.05
C SER A 19 15.46 -2.43 17.83
N GLU A 20 15.36 -2.44 19.16
CA GLU A 20 16.08 -3.37 20.02
C GLU A 20 15.47 -4.78 19.99
N ASN A 21 14.15 -4.88 19.88
CA ASN A 21 13.40 -6.14 19.90
C ASN A 21 12.34 -6.16 18.78
N PRO A 22 12.74 -6.31 17.51
CA PRO A 22 11.80 -6.36 16.40
C PRO A 22 10.92 -7.61 16.49
N PRO A 23 9.58 -7.50 16.36
CA PRO A 23 8.72 -8.66 16.26
C PRO A 23 9.09 -9.50 15.02
N PRO A 24 8.89 -10.83 15.06
CA PRO A 24 9.11 -11.67 13.90
C PRO A 24 8.37 -11.14 12.68
N TYR A 25 9.04 -11.17 11.52
CA TYR A 25 8.52 -10.73 10.22
C TYR A 25 8.24 -9.22 10.09
N ILE A 26 8.53 -8.39 11.09
CA ILE A 26 8.14 -6.99 11.11
C ILE A 26 9.36 -6.09 11.32
N GLU A 27 9.53 -5.14 10.42
CA GLU A 27 10.47 -4.03 10.53
C GLU A 27 9.70 -2.71 10.44
N ALA A 28 10.05 -1.71 11.25
CA ALA A 28 9.42 -0.39 11.16
C ALA A 28 10.31 0.73 11.71
N HIS A 29 10.14 1.93 11.17
CA HIS A 29 10.78 3.16 11.65
C HIS A 29 9.90 4.39 11.39
N PRO A 30 10.05 5.47 12.17
CA PRO A 30 9.47 6.77 11.82
C PRO A 30 10.14 7.33 10.56
N SER A 31 9.38 8.09 9.77
CA SER A 31 9.96 8.94 8.72
C SER A 31 10.82 10.02 9.36
N GLU A 32 11.99 10.28 8.78
CA GLU A 32 12.94 11.29 9.27
C GLU A 32 12.32 12.69 9.35
N SER A 33 11.37 12.98 8.45
CA SER A 33 10.73 14.28 8.35
C SER A 33 9.53 14.47 9.26
N ASN A 34 8.95 13.38 9.76
CA ASN A 34 7.70 13.40 10.53
C ASN A 34 7.55 12.15 11.40
N ILE A 35 7.77 12.30 12.71
CA ILE A 35 7.63 11.21 13.68
C ILE A 35 6.21 10.62 13.75
N LEU A 36 5.17 11.35 13.30
CA LEU A 36 3.80 10.84 13.25
C LEU A 36 3.53 9.95 12.03
N GLU A 37 4.46 9.87 11.08
CA GLU A 37 4.37 8.97 9.94
C GLU A 37 5.43 7.89 10.12
N TRP A 38 5.00 6.64 10.20
CA TRP A 38 5.89 5.49 10.30
C TRP A 38 5.75 4.62 9.08
N HIS A 39 6.88 4.09 8.65
CA HIS A 39 6.98 3.09 7.62
C HIS A 39 7.19 1.73 8.25
N TYR A 40 6.56 0.71 7.67
CA TYR A 40 6.75 -0.67 8.08
C TYR A 40 6.91 -1.57 6.87
N ILE A 41 7.60 -2.69 7.07
CA ILE A 41 7.67 -3.83 6.17
C ILE A 41 7.22 -5.07 6.95
N ILE A 42 6.25 -5.79 6.38
CA ILE A 42 5.88 -7.14 6.80
C ILE A 42 6.47 -8.13 5.81
N THR A 43 7.30 -9.05 6.29
CA THR A 43 7.72 -10.22 5.51
C THR A 43 6.64 -11.28 5.60
N GLY A 44 6.18 -11.81 4.47
CA GLY A 44 5.13 -12.83 4.50
C GLY A 44 5.58 -14.11 5.21
N PRO A 45 4.90 -14.56 6.28
CA PRO A 45 5.31 -15.75 7.03
C PRO A 45 5.22 -17.02 6.20
N GLU A 46 5.99 -18.03 6.61
CA GLU A 46 5.88 -19.40 6.11
C GLU A 46 4.46 -19.95 6.30
N ASN A 47 4.07 -20.93 5.47
CA ASN A 47 2.74 -21.56 5.49
C ASN A 47 1.56 -20.61 5.26
N THR A 48 1.81 -19.43 4.69
CA THR A 48 0.78 -18.49 4.23
C THR A 48 0.91 -18.24 2.73
N PRO A 49 -0.15 -17.79 2.02
CA PRO A 49 -0.02 -17.39 0.62
C PRO A 49 0.92 -16.19 0.39
N TYR A 50 1.33 -15.53 1.47
CA TYR A 50 2.19 -14.35 1.45
C TYR A 50 3.67 -14.69 1.52
N HIS A 51 4.02 -15.97 1.77
CA HIS A 51 5.38 -16.42 2.02
C HIS A 51 6.39 -15.89 0.98
N GLY A 52 7.48 -15.30 1.48
CA GLY A 52 8.55 -14.71 0.66
C GLY A 52 8.23 -13.31 0.10
N GLY A 53 7.02 -12.80 0.30
CA GLY A 53 6.62 -11.43 -0.03
C GLY A 53 7.16 -10.39 0.97
N GLN A 54 7.25 -9.15 0.51
CA GLN A 54 7.72 -7.97 1.25
C GLN A 54 6.68 -6.86 1.16
N TYR A 55 5.86 -6.70 2.19
CA TYR A 55 4.69 -5.82 2.19
C TYR A 55 4.97 -4.53 2.94
N TRP A 56 5.25 -3.47 2.20
CA TRP A 56 5.47 -2.14 2.71
C TRP A 56 4.16 -1.38 2.94
N GLY A 57 4.11 -0.60 4.01
CA GLY A 57 2.98 0.25 4.35
C GLY A 57 3.34 1.42 5.24
N THR A 58 2.31 2.14 5.69
CA THR A 58 2.42 3.29 6.61
C THR A 58 1.43 3.24 7.76
N LEU A 59 1.89 3.73 8.92
CA LEU A 59 1.05 4.15 10.03
C LEU A 59 1.09 5.68 10.11
N VAL A 60 -0.08 6.31 10.17
CA VAL A 60 -0.18 7.78 10.36
C VAL A 60 -0.86 8.06 11.69
N PHE A 61 -0.06 8.47 12.67
CA PHE A 61 -0.49 8.76 14.03
C PHE A 61 -1.14 10.13 14.15
N PRO A 62 -2.21 10.27 14.94
CA PRO A 62 -2.77 11.58 15.25
C PRO A 62 -1.86 12.31 16.27
N PRO A 63 -1.90 13.65 16.33
CA PRO A 63 -1.07 14.44 17.27
C PRO A 63 -1.25 14.08 18.75
N ASN A 64 -2.39 13.49 19.12
CA ASN A 64 -2.74 13.05 20.47
C ASN A 64 -2.48 11.56 20.73
N TYR A 65 -1.73 10.86 19.87
CA TYR A 65 -1.26 9.49 20.18
C TYR A 65 -0.55 9.45 21.55
N PRO A 66 -0.78 8.45 22.41
CA PRO A 66 -1.50 7.18 22.19
C PRO A 66 -2.99 7.20 22.56
N PHE A 67 -3.62 8.36 22.73
CA PHE A 67 -5.05 8.43 23.09
C PHE A 67 -6.00 8.25 21.90
N ALA A 68 -5.46 8.18 20.68
CA ALA A 68 -6.19 7.81 19.49
C ALA A 68 -5.29 6.94 18.58
N PRO A 69 -5.85 5.92 17.90
CA PRO A 69 -5.11 5.01 17.04
C PRO A 69 -4.59 5.66 15.75
N PRO A 70 -3.59 5.05 15.08
CA PRO A 70 -3.14 5.48 13.77
C PRO A 70 -4.09 5.08 12.64
N ALA A 71 -4.01 5.80 11.52
CA ALA A 71 -4.50 5.31 10.24
C ALA A 71 -3.50 4.29 9.68
N ILE A 72 -3.98 3.13 9.23
CA ILE A 72 -3.15 2.04 8.70
C ILE A 72 -3.35 1.92 7.19
N ARG A 73 -2.27 1.79 6.42
CA ARG A 73 -2.30 1.56 4.96
C ARG A 73 -1.20 0.59 4.54
N MET A 74 -1.53 -0.35 3.66
CA MET A 74 -0.54 -1.15 2.94
C MET A 74 -0.36 -0.59 1.52
N HIS A 75 0.87 -0.36 1.07
CA HIS A 75 1.17 0.19 -0.24
C HIS A 75 1.49 -0.90 -1.26
N THR A 76 2.16 -1.98 -0.83
CA THR A 76 2.46 -3.12 -1.69
C THR A 76 1.18 -3.93 -1.97
N PRO A 77 0.87 -4.26 -3.24
CA PRO A 77 -0.23 -5.14 -3.60
C PRO A 77 -0.07 -6.52 -2.95
N SER A 78 -1.04 -6.92 -2.13
CA SER A 78 -1.03 -8.19 -1.42
C SER A 78 -2.13 -9.17 -1.83
N GLY A 79 -3.15 -8.70 -2.56
CA GLY A 79 -4.38 -9.48 -2.79
C GLY A 79 -5.23 -9.64 -1.52
N ARG A 80 -4.88 -8.92 -0.44
CA ARG A 80 -5.62 -8.88 0.82
C ARG A 80 -6.17 -7.50 1.13
N PHE A 81 -5.39 -6.47 0.84
CA PHE A 81 -5.74 -5.07 1.06
C PHE A 81 -5.60 -4.26 -0.23
N GLN A 82 -6.52 -3.32 -0.43
CA GLN A 82 -6.43 -2.35 -1.51
C GLN A 82 -5.24 -1.41 -1.25
N PRO A 83 -4.29 -1.30 -2.20
CA PRO A 83 -3.10 -0.46 -2.02
C PRO A 83 -3.42 1.00 -1.68
N SER A 84 -2.74 1.52 -0.65
CA SER A 84 -2.82 2.90 -0.16
C SER A 84 -4.20 3.34 0.35
N THR A 85 -5.12 2.40 0.57
CA THR A 85 -6.43 2.65 1.20
C THR A 85 -6.33 2.46 2.72
N ARG A 86 -7.08 3.27 3.49
CA ARG A 86 -7.15 3.13 4.95
C ARG A 86 -7.82 1.79 5.30
N LEU A 87 -7.23 1.06 6.24
CA LEU A 87 -7.74 -0.22 6.71
C LEU A 87 -8.53 -0.04 8.01
N CYS A 88 -9.72 -0.61 8.06
CA CYS A 88 -10.60 -0.57 9.23
C CYS A 88 -10.36 -1.81 10.11
N LEU A 89 -9.48 -1.67 11.10
CA LEU A 89 -9.19 -2.69 12.10
C LEU A 89 -9.54 -2.17 13.50
N SER A 90 -9.80 -3.05 14.47
CA SER A 90 -10.04 -2.66 15.87
C SER A 90 -8.92 -1.83 16.50
N ILE A 91 -7.72 -1.88 15.91
CA ILE A 91 -6.49 -1.15 16.26
C ILE A 91 -6.27 0.14 15.43
N SER A 92 -7.20 0.50 14.54
CA SER A 92 -7.08 1.62 13.60
C SER A 92 -7.95 2.82 13.97
N ASP A 93 -7.69 3.96 13.32
CA ASP A 93 -8.43 5.23 13.44
C ASP A 93 -9.94 5.16 13.17
N PHE A 94 -10.45 4.06 12.62
CA PHE A 94 -11.90 3.81 12.51
C PHE A 94 -12.55 3.48 13.85
N HIS A 95 -11.79 2.93 14.81
CA HIS A 95 -12.32 2.45 16.09
C HIS A 95 -11.60 3.06 17.31
N PRO A 96 -11.65 4.39 17.51
CA PRO A 96 -10.94 5.04 18.60
C PRO A 96 -11.38 4.57 20.01
N LYS A 97 -12.61 4.07 20.16
CA LYS A 97 -13.15 3.59 21.44
C LYS A 97 -12.63 2.20 21.85
N SER A 98 -12.24 1.36 20.88
CA SER A 98 -11.67 0.02 21.17
C SER A 98 -10.16 0.03 21.29
N PHE A 99 -9.51 1.14 20.95
CA PHE A 99 -8.07 1.26 21.01
C PHE A 99 -7.59 1.37 22.45
N ASN A 100 -6.65 0.52 22.84
CA ASN A 100 -5.99 0.60 24.13
C ASN A 100 -4.72 1.47 24.02
N PRO A 101 -4.61 2.60 24.75
CA PRO A 101 -3.42 3.46 24.75
C PRO A 101 -2.13 2.76 25.22
N ALA A 102 -2.23 1.58 25.84
CA ALA A 102 -1.10 0.74 26.19
C ALA A 102 -0.48 0.00 24.99
N TRP A 103 -1.24 -0.21 23.90
CA TRP A 103 -0.70 -0.85 22.70
C TRP A 103 0.35 0.02 22.04
N GLU A 104 1.50 -0.59 21.76
CA GLU A 104 2.64 0.04 21.08
C GLU A 104 2.57 -0.26 19.57
N VAL A 105 3.42 0.41 18.78
CA VAL A 105 3.58 0.18 17.33
C VAL A 105 3.77 -1.30 17.02
N SER A 106 4.59 -2.01 17.80
CA SER A 106 4.81 -3.45 17.65
C SER A 106 3.51 -4.24 17.74
N THR A 107 2.68 -3.98 18.75
CA THR A 107 1.37 -4.62 18.94
C THR A 107 0.42 -4.32 17.78
N ILE A 108 0.40 -3.08 17.29
CA ILE A 108 -0.42 -2.67 16.14
C ILE A 108 0.00 -3.46 14.88
N LEU A 109 1.31 -3.56 14.61
CA LEU A 109 1.80 -4.27 13.43
C LEU A 109 1.62 -5.79 13.52
N ILE A 110 1.75 -6.38 14.72
CA ILE A 110 1.41 -7.79 14.97
C ILE A 110 -0.08 -8.04 14.70
N GLY A 111 -0.96 -7.15 15.17
CA GLY A 111 -2.39 -7.23 14.90
C GLY A 111 -2.73 -7.11 13.42
N LEU A 112 -2.04 -6.21 12.70
CA LEU A 112 -2.16 -6.10 11.24
C LEU A 112 -1.72 -7.38 10.52
N LEU A 113 -0.57 -7.95 10.90
CA LEU A 113 -0.09 -9.22 10.34
C LEU A 113 -1.10 -10.36 10.60
N SER A 114 -1.60 -10.48 11.83
CA SER A 114 -2.60 -11.49 12.18
C SER A 114 -3.88 -11.35 11.33
N PHE A 115 -4.32 -10.13 11.07
CA PHE A 115 -5.50 -9.88 10.21
C PHE A 115 -5.18 -10.12 8.72
N MET A 116 -3.95 -9.82 8.30
CA MET A 116 -3.48 -10.10 6.94
C MET A 116 -3.56 -11.59 6.63
N THR A 117 -3.22 -12.45 7.60
CA THR A 117 -3.24 -13.91 7.46
C THR A 117 -4.60 -14.55 7.72
N SER A 118 -5.63 -13.77 8.05
CA SER A 118 -7.01 -14.23 8.15
C SER A 118 -7.80 -13.92 6.87
N GLU A 119 -9.02 -14.47 6.78
CA GLU A 119 -9.96 -14.22 5.66
C GLU A 119 -11.08 -13.22 6.02
N GLU A 120 -11.00 -12.54 7.17
CA GLU A 120 -12.04 -11.60 7.60
C GLU A 120 -12.13 -10.37 6.67
N MET A 121 -13.32 -9.96 6.26
CA MET A 121 -13.48 -8.77 5.40
C MET A 121 -13.71 -7.51 6.22
N THR A 122 -13.02 -6.43 5.84
CA THR A 122 -13.23 -5.10 6.42
C THR A 122 -13.08 -4.00 5.35
N THR A 123 -13.32 -2.74 5.70
CA THR A 123 -13.05 -1.61 4.81
C THR A 123 -11.57 -1.59 4.42
N GLY A 124 -11.33 -1.59 3.11
CA GLY A 124 -9.99 -1.65 2.52
C GLY A 124 -9.50 -3.08 2.22
N SER A 125 -10.24 -4.13 2.58
CA SER A 125 -9.97 -5.49 2.12
C SER A 125 -10.31 -5.67 0.64
N VAL A 126 -9.61 -6.60 -0.01
CA VAL A 126 -9.98 -7.14 -1.33
C VAL A 126 -10.07 -8.66 -1.24
N SER A 127 -10.89 -9.26 -2.10
CA SER A 127 -10.94 -10.71 -2.27
C SER A 127 -10.04 -11.11 -3.44
N SER A 128 -9.17 -12.09 -3.19
CA SER A 128 -8.31 -12.71 -4.20
C SER A 128 -8.03 -14.14 -3.79
N THR A 129 -7.84 -15.00 -4.77
CA THR A 129 -7.52 -16.41 -4.58
C THR A 129 -6.13 -16.59 -3.98
N GLU A 130 -5.87 -17.73 -3.35
CA GLU A 130 -4.56 -18.08 -2.82
C GLU A 130 -3.46 -18.04 -3.91
N ALA A 131 -3.80 -18.50 -5.12
CA ALA A 131 -2.90 -18.47 -6.27
C ALA A 131 -2.52 -17.04 -6.68
N GLU A 132 -3.49 -16.13 -6.74
CA GLU A 132 -3.22 -14.71 -7.04
C GLU A 132 -2.36 -14.06 -5.96
N ARG A 133 -2.61 -14.35 -4.67
CA ARG A 133 -1.80 -13.84 -3.56
C ARG A 133 -0.35 -14.33 -3.66
N LYS A 134 -0.12 -15.60 -4.01
CA LYS A 134 1.22 -16.17 -4.25
C LYS A 134 1.92 -15.51 -5.45
N LEU A 135 1.20 -15.24 -6.53
CA LEU A 135 1.74 -14.51 -7.69
C LEU A 135 2.15 -13.07 -7.32
N LEU A 136 1.34 -12.40 -6.50
CA LEU A 136 1.66 -11.06 -5.99
C LEU A 136 2.87 -11.10 -5.05
N ALA A 137 2.94 -12.08 -4.14
CA ALA A 137 4.06 -12.29 -3.21
C ALA A 137 5.41 -12.38 -3.95
N ALA A 138 5.45 -13.10 -5.08
CA ALA A 138 6.65 -13.23 -5.90
C ALA A 138 7.15 -11.91 -6.52
N ARG A 139 6.28 -10.89 -6.62
CA ARG A 139 6.53 -9.61 -7.31
C ARG A 139 6.71 -8.43 -6.36
N THR A 140 6.56 -8.60 -5.05
CA THR A 140 6.52 -7.48 -4.10
C THR A 140 7.83 -6.68 -4.04
N LYS A 141 9.00 -7.35 -4.05
CA LYS A 141 10.31 -6.69 -4.00
C LYS A 141 10.53 -5.81 -5.24
N TRP A 142 10.19 -6.36 -6.41
CA TRP A 142 10.18 -5.61 -7.66
C TRP A 142 9.21 -4.43 -7.60
N TRP A 143 7.99 -4.64 -7.11
CA TRP A 143 7.01 -3.57 -6.98
C TRP A 143 7.51 -2.44 -6.09
N ASN A 144 8.08 -2.75 -4.93
CA ASN A 144 8.58 -1.76 -3.97
C ASN A 144 9.72 -0.92 -4.59
N SER A 145 10.69 -1.58 -5.22
CA SER A 145 11.84 -0.93 -5.83
C SER A 145 11.52 -0.14 -7.10
N THR A 146 10.50 -0.56 -7.87
CA THR A 146 10.23 0.01 -9.21
C THR A 146 8.91 0.76 -9.35
N GLY A 147 8.02 0.70 -8.35
CA GLY A 147 6.66 1.20 -8.45
C GLY A 147 5.84 0.50 -9.54
N GLY A 148 6.05 -0.81 -9.73
CA GLY A 148 5.39 -1.60 -10.76
C GLY A 148 5.91 -1.35 -12.18
N GLY A 149 7.24 -1.21 -12.34
CA GLY A 149 7.88 -0.93 -13.62
C GLY A 149 7.83 0.53 -14.06
N SER A 150 7.20 1.42 -13.28
CA SER A 150 7.11 2.85 -13.58
C SER A 150 8.39 3.64 -13.26
N HIS A 151 9.38 3.02 -12.63
CA HIS A 151 10.70 3.61 -12.32
C HIS A 151 11.41 4.23 -13.54
N ALA A 152 11.28 3.63 -14.72
CA ALA A 152 11.87 4.16 -15.94
C ALA A 152 11.29 5.52 -16.38
N LYS A 153 10.15 5.94 -15.81
CA LYS A 153 9.44 7.17 -16.12
C LYS A 153 9.33 8.12 -14.92
N SER A 154 10.00 7.83 -13.80
CA SER A 154 9.77 8.58 -12.54
C SER A 154 10.50 9.92 -12.50
N ALA A 155 9.75 10.97 -12.19
CA ALA A 155 10.25 12.29 -11.77
C ALA A 155 10.89 12.22 -10.36
N PRO A 156 11.71 13.21 -9.94
CA PRO A 156 12.34 13.22 -8.61
C PRO A 156 11.33 13.15 -7.46
N VAL A 157 11.76 12.57 -6.34
CA VAL A 157 10.97 12.34 -5.10
C VAL A 157 10.22 13.62 -4.70
N GLN A 158 8.89 13.61 -4.72
CA GLN A 158 8.08 14.69 -4.13
C GLN A 158 7.86 14.43 -2.64
N LYS A 159 8.14 15.44 -1.80
CA LYS A 159 7.87 15.43 -0.36
C LYS A 159 6.35 15.32 -0.11
N GLY A 160 5.88 14.21 0.45
CA GLY A 160 4.45 13.99 0.79
C GLY A 160 3.97 12.54 0.74
N ASN A 161 2.65 12.33 0.88
CA ASN A 161 2.01 11.01 0.91
C ASN A 161 2.32 10.16 -0.34
N VAL A 162 2.46 8.84 -0.18
CA VAL A 162 2.66 7.87 -1.28
C VAL A 162 1.57 8.03 -2.34
N LYS A 163 1.93 8.51 -3.53
CA LYS A 163 1.02 8.62 -4.68
C LYS A 163 1.19 7.38 -5.55
N ALA A 164 0.08 6.96 -6.16
CA ALA A 164 0.14 5.98 -7.24
C ALA A 164 1.07 6.46 -8.36
N GLY A 165 1.99 5.60 -8.80
CA GLY A 165 2.91 5.91 -9.90
C GLY A 165 4.13 6.75 -9.49
N ASP A 166 4.52 6.76 -8.22
CA ASP A 166 5.76 7.38 -7.75
C ASP A 166 7.04 6.63 -8.20
N GLY A 167 6.90 5.55 -8.98
CA GLY A 167 8.03 4.75 -9.43
C GLY A 167 8.79 4.06 -8.31
N GLY A 168 8.19 3.88 -7.13
CA GLY A 168 8.86 3.33 -5.94
C GLY A 168 9.74 4.34 -5.22
N ALA A 169 9.71 5.62 -5.63
CA ALA A 169 10.62 6.64 -5.12
C ALA A 169 10.52 6.83 -3.59
N LYS A 170 9.31 6.79 -3.03
CA LYS A 170 9.14 6.91 -1.57
C LYS A 170 9.61 5.67 -0.82
N PHE A 171 9.46 4.48 -1.39
CA PHE A 171 10.04 3.27 -0.80
C PHE A 171 11.57 3.37 -0.75
N ARG A 172 12.21 3.75 -1.87
CA ARG A 172 13.67 3.89 -1.94
C ARG A 172 14.25 4.94 -1.00
N SER A 173 13.52 6.05 -0.80
CA SER A 173 13.98 7.09 0.13
C SER A 173 13.90 6.65 1.59
N GLU A 174 12.86 5.89 1.95
CA GLU A 174 12.66 5.44 3.34
C GLU A 174 13.46 4.16 3.65
N TRP A 175 13.72 3.31 2.64
CA TRP A 175 14.39 2.02 2.79
C TRP A 175 15.54 1.81 1.78
N PRO A 176 16.61 2.62 1.80
CA PRO A 176 17.69 2.55 0.81
C PRO A 176 18.44 1.20 0.84
N GLU A 177 18.72 0.67 2.03
CA GLU A 177 19.43 -0.61 2.17
C GLU A 177 18.56 -1.81 1.73
N VAL A 178 17.27 -1.78 2.05
CA VAL A 178 16.32 -2.81 1.60
C VAL A 178 16.12 -2.74 0.09
N ASP A 179 16.09 -1.55 -0.49
CA ASP A 179 16.04 -1.38 -1.95
C ASP A 179 17.28 -1.99 -2.63
N LYS A 180 18.47 -1.70 -2.11
CA LYS A 180 19.71 -2.31 -2.61
C LYS A 180 19.66 -3.84 -2.56
N ALA A 181 19.23 -4.41 -1.43
CA ALA A 181 19.04 -5.85 -1.27
C ALA A 181 17.98 -6.41 -2.23
N ASN A 182 16.89 -5.67 -2.48
CA ASN A 182 15.88 -6.04 -3.46
C ASN A 182 16.45 -6.11 -4.88
N TRP A 183 17.31 -5.16 -5.29
CA TRP A 183 17.98 -5.20 -6.58
C TRP A 183 18.93 -6.39 -6.74
N GLU A 184 19.70 -6.69 -5.69
CA GLU A 184 20.58 -7.86 -5.67
C GLU A 184 19.76 -9.15 -5.78
N TRP A 185 18.69 -9.28 -4.99
CA TRP A 185 17.77 -10.42 -5.06
C TRP A 185 17.14 -10.58 -6.44
N MET A 186 16.70 -9.48 -7.07
CA MET A 186 16.11 -9.53 -8.42
C MET A 186 17.12 -10.00 -9.47
N LYS A 187 18.39 -9.57 -9.38
CA LYS A 187 19.47 -10.04 -10.27
C LYS A 187 19.73 -11.53 -10.09
N GLU A 188 19.85 -11.98 -8.86
CA GLU A 188 20.09 -13.39 -8.51
C GLU A 188 18.94 -14.29 -9.00
N ASN A 189 17.70 -13.84 -8.82
CA ASN A 189 16.49 -14.58 -9.19
C ASN A 189 16.05 -14.37 -10.65
N LYS A 190 16.90 -13.70 -11.46
CA LYS A 190 16.65 -13.41 -12.88
C LYS A 190 15.29 -12.75 -13.13
N VAL A 191 14.90 -11.82 -12.27
CA VAL A 191 13.65 -11.07 -12.41
C VAL A 191 13.81 -10.00 -13.49
N ASP A 192 12.91 -9.99 -14.46
CA ASP A 192 12.81 -8.92 -15.44
C ASP A 192 12.41 -7.61 -14.75
N PHE A 193 13.25 -6.58 -14.84
CA PHE A 193 13.01 -5.29 -14.19
C PHE A 193 11.83 -4.51 -14.78
N ALA A 194 11.43 -4.78 -16.03
CA ALA A 194 10.29 -4.12 -16.65
C ALA A 194 8.96 -4.73 -16.21
N THR A 195 8.89 -6.07 -16.13
CA THR A 195 7.64 -6.80 -15.90
C THR A 195 7.51 -7.37 -14.48
N GLY A 196 8.62 -7.57 -13.77
CA GLY A 196 8.66 -8.23 -12.47
C GLY A 196 8.55 -9.76 -12.55
N ASN A 197 8.57 -10.34 -13.76
CA ASN A 197 8.48 -11.78 -13.97
C ASN A 197 9.86 -12.45 -13.90
N ARG A 198 9.95 -13.69 -13.45
CA ARG A 198 11.20 -14.45 -13.45
C ARG A 198 11.52 -14.98 -14.86
N LEU A 199 12.66 -14.58 -15.43
CA LEU A 199 13.17 -15.04 -16.71
C LEU A 199 13.63 -16.50 -16.58
N GLY A 200 13.02 -17.40 -17.36
CA GLY A 200 13.36 -18.82 -17.36
C GLY A 200 12.41 -19.74 -16.58
N ALA A 201 11.32 -19.20 -16.02
CA ALA A 201 10.20 -20.06 -15.64
C ALA A 201 9.58 -20.61 -16.94
N ALA A 202 9.88 -21.86 -17.27
CA ALA A 202 9.15 -22.57 -18.32
C ALA A 202 7.64 -22.48 -18.01
N PRO A 203 6.77 -22.27 -19.01
CA PRO A 203 5.33 -22.31 -18.81
C PRO A 203 4.93 -23.77 -18.52
N GLY A 204 5.10 -24.22 -17.27
CA GLY A 204 4.83 -25.61 -16.90
C GLY A 204 5.45 -26.13 -15.60
N SER A 205 6.38 -25.43 -14.93
CA SER A 205 6.92 -25.92 -13.65
C SER A 205 6.14 -25.37 -12.44
N SER A 206 4.83 -25.61 -12.41
CA SER A 206 4.07 -25.58 -11.15
C SER A 206 3.77 -27.01 -10.74
N CYS A 207 4.46 -27.52 -9.71
CA CYS A 207 4.00 -28.72 -9.04
C CYS A 207 2.68 -28.39 -8.33
N GLY A 208 1.57 -28.75 -8.97
CA GLY A 208 0.20 -28.70 -8.47
C GLY A 208 -0.64 -29.65 -9.33
N PRO A 209 -1.64 -30.35 -8.77
CA PRO A 209 -2.37 -31.39 -9.50
C PRO A 209 -3.09 -30.76 -10.70
N GLN A 210 -2.82 -31.32 -11.87
CA GLN A 210 -3.27 -30.86 -13.16
C GLN A 210 -4.78 -31.09 -13.31
N LEU A 211 -5.58 -30.03 -13.15
CA LEU A 211 -6.93 -29.99 -13.71
C LEU A 211 -6.82 -29.62 -15.18
N GLY A 212 -7.06 -30.59 -16.05
CA GLY A 212 -7.04 -30.39 -17.50
C GLY A 212 -8.15 -29.46 -17.93
N ILE A 213 -7.79 -28.22 -18.28
CA ILE A 213 -8.54 -27.37 -19.20
C ILE A 213 -7.50 -26.66 -20.09
N GLY A 214 -7.76 -26.69 -21.40
CA GLY A 214 -6.82 -26.39 -22.47
C GLY A 214 -6.15 -25.00 -22.42
N ALA A 215 -5.03 -24.94 -23.15
CA ALA A 215 -4.17 -23.79 -23.34
C ALA A 215 -4.93 -22.48 -23.60
N GLY A 216 -4.73 -21.49 -22.72
CA GLY A 216 -5.31 -20.17 -22.85
C GLY A 216 -4.85 -19.19 -21.78
N SER A 217 -3.78 -18.45 -22.07
CA SER A 217 -3.55 -17.06 -21.63
C SER A 217 -3.02 -16.79 -20.20
N GLY A 218 -1.69 -16.66 -20.09
CA GLY A 218 -1.04 -15.83 -19.07
C GLY A 218 -1.35 -14.32 -19.17
N HIS A 219 -2.33 -13.92 -20.00
CA HIS A 219 -2.81 -12.55 -20.14
C HIS A 219 -3.83 -12.18 -19.07
N GLN A 220 -4.54 -13.13 -18.43
CA GLN A 220 -5.60 -12.77 -17.48
C GLN A 220 -5.06 -12.15 -16.19
N ALA A 221 -3.99 -12.68 -15.59
CA ALA A 221 -3.46 -12.12 -14.35
C ALA A 221 -2.84 -10.71 -14.53
N GLN A 222 -2.14 -10.47 -15.65
CA GLN A 222 -1.65 -9.15 -16.01
C GLN A 222 -2.81 -8.20 -16.33
N ALA A 223 -3.84 -8.68 -17.03
CA ALA A 223 -5.05 -7.91 -17.31
C ALA A 223 -5.86 -7.57 -16.05
N VAL A 224 -5.86 -8.40 -15.00
CA VAL A 224 -6.55 -8.07 -13.74
C VAL A 224 -5.80 -6.98 -12.98
N VAL A 225 -4.47 -7.04 -12.91
CA VAL A 225 -3.67 -5.97 -12.29
C VAL A 225 -3.78 -4.68 -13.08
N ASP A 226 -3.65 -4.76 -14.41
CA ASP A 226 -3.80 -3.61 -15.30
C ASP A 226 -5.24 -3.07 -15.27
N ALA A 227 -6.28 -3.93 -15.20
CA ALA A 227 -7.67 -3.50 -15.09
C ALA A 227 -7.99 -2.83 -13.75
N VAL A 228 -7.45 -3.33 -12.63
CA VAL A 228 -7.64 -2.69 -11.31
C VAL A 228 -6.95 -1.31 -11.27
N VAL A 229 -5.77 -1.18 -11.87
CA VAL A 229 -5.07 0.11 -12.01
C VAL A 229 -5.81 1.04 -12.97
N GLN A 230 -6.27 0.52 -14.12
CA GLN A 230 -6.95 1.27 -15.17
C GLN A 230 -8.36 1.71 -14.77
N GLN A 231 -9.11 0.90 -14.01
CA GLN A 231 -10.42 1.27 -13.45
C GLN A 231 -10.30 2.40 -12.42
N ARG A 232 -9.19 2.45 -11.67
CA ARG A 232 -8.90 3.54 -10.73
C ARG A 232 -8.48 4.83 -11.45
N ASP A 233 -7.71 4.71 -12.52
CA ASP A 233 -7.19 5.88 -13.26
C ASP A 233 -8.22 6.49 -14.23
N ALA A 234 -9.17 5.69 -14.74
CA ALA A 234 -10.27 6.16 -15.59
C ALA A 234 -11.17 7.21 -14.91
N GLY A 235 -11.44 7.05 -13.61
CA GLY A 235 -12.25 8.00 -12.83
C GLY A 235 -11.54 9.33 -12.52
N ARG A 236 -10.20 9.33 -12.44
CA ARG A 236 -9.39 10.53 -12.19
C ARG A 236 -8.99 11.26 -13.47
N GLY A 237 -8.82 10.55 -14.58
CA GLY A 237 -8.37 11.12 -15.86
C GLY A 237 -9.39 12.04 -16.51
N TRP A 238 -10.66 11.62 -16.59
CA TRP A 238 -11.71 12.39 -17.28
C TRP A 238 -12.00 13.73 -16.59
N LEU A 239 -12.12 13.72 -15.26
CA LEU A 239 -12.29 14.94 -14.47
C LEU A 239 -11.09 15.87 -14.58
N ASN A 240 -9.87 15.31 -14.65
CA ASN A 240 -8.64 16.10 -14.74
C ASN A 240 -8.40 16.72 -16.13
N GLN A 241 -8.77 16.01 -17.20
CA GLN A 241 -8.71 16.51 -18.58
C GLN A 241 -9.80 17.55 -18.87
N ASN A 242 -10.98 17.40 -18.26
CA ASN A 242 -12.13 18.28 -18.50
C ASN A 242 -12.33 19.33 -17.38
N LYS A 243 -11.30 19.63 -16.57
CA LYS A 243 -11.43 20.57 -15.42
C LYS A 243 -12.02 21.91 -15.81
N LEU A 244 -11.61 22.46 -16.95
CA LEU A 244 -12.12 23.74 -17.45
C LEU A 244 -13.58 23.66 -17.91
N LEU A 245 -13.99 22.54 -18.51
CA LEU A 245 -15.38 22.31 -18.91
C LEU A 245 -16.29 22.10 -17.70
N VAL A 246 -15.81 21.37 -16.68
CA VAL A 246 -16.54 21.17 -15.43
C VAL A 246 -16.67 22.50 -14.68
N ALA A 247 -15.58 23.28 -14.57
CA ALA A 247 -15.62 24.61 -13.97
C ALA A 247 -16.56 25.56 -14.73
N GLY A 248 -16.52 25.55 -16.07
CA GLY A 248 -17.42 26.33 -16.92
C GLY A 248 -18.88 25.93 -16.75
N GLY A 249 -19.18 24.62 -16.69
CA GLY A 249 -20.52 24.10 -16.46
C GLY A 249 -21.08 24.50 -15.08
N VAL A 250 -20.25 24.42 -14.03
CA VAL A 250 -20.64 24.85 -12.68
C VAL A 250 -20.95 26.35 -12.64
N ILE A 251 -20.12 27.18 -13.28
CA ILE A 251 -20.36 28.63 -13.37
C ILE A 251 -21.63 28.92 -14.16
N PHE A 252 -21.85 28.24 -15.29
CA PHE A 252 -23.04 28.41 -16.12
C PHE A 252 -24.33 28.09 -15.35
N PHE A 253 -24.37 26.93 -14.67
CA PHE A 253 -25.54 26.54 -13.87
C PHE A 253 -25.74 27.46 -12.65
N TYR A 254 -24.66 27.91 -12.02
CA TYR A 254 -24.74 28.88 -10.92
C TYR A 254 -25.37 30.21 -11.39
N VAL A 255 -24.93 30.76 -12.52
CA VAL A 255 -25.49 32.00 -13.10
C VAL A 255 -26.94 31.81 -13.54
N LEU A 256 -27.28 30.65 -14.11
CA LEU A 256 -28.65 30.32 -14.50
C LEU A 256 -29.59 30.26 -13.29
N LEU A 257 -29.17 29.58 -12.21
CA LEU A 257 -29.94 29.50 -10.96
C LEU A 257 -30.06 30.86 -10.28
N ALA A 258 -28.99 31.65 -10.24
CA ALA A 258 -29.02 33.01 -9.69
C ALA A 258 -29.95 33.93 -10.48
N ARG A 259 -30.04 33.77 -11.80
CA ARG A 259 -30.97 34.52 -12.67
C ARG A 259 -32.43 34.13 -12.44
N ILE A 260 -32.71 32.83 -12.27
CA ILE A 260 -34.08 32.31 -12.04
C ILE A 260 -34.58 32.69 -10.63
N LEU A 261 -33.71 32.60 -9.62
CA LEU A 261 -34.06 32.94 -8.24
C LEU A 261 -34.08 34.46 -8.00
N GLY A 262 -33.27 35.24 -8.73
CA GLY A 262 -33.30 36.70 -8.68
C GLY A 262 -34.44 37.35 -9.48
N SER A 263 -35.21 36.58 -10.25
CA SER A 263 -36.43 37.04 -10.93
C SER A 263 -37.73 36.74 -10.16
N ALA A 264 -37.60 36.23 -8.92
CA ALA A 264 -38.73 35.87 -8.06
C ALA A 264 -38.98 36.88 -6.90
N GLU A 265 -38.36 38.06 -6.95
CA GLU A 265 -38.66 39.22 -6.11
C GLU A 265 -39.26 40.37 -6.92
#